data_AF-A0A853I814-F1
#
_entry.id   AF-A0A853I814-F1
#
_cell.length_a   1.000
_cell.length_b   1.000
_cell.length_c   1.000
_cell.angle_alpha   90.00
_cell.angle_beta   90.00
_cell.angle_gamma   90.00
#
_symmetry.space_group_name_H-M   'P 1'
#
loop_
_entity.id
_entity.type
_entity.pdbx_description
1 polymer ?
#
loop_
_entity_poly.entity_id
_entity_poly.type
_entity_poly.pdbx_seq_one_letter_code
_entity_poly.pdbx_strand_id
1 'polypeptide(L)' 'MQLKWVKLNRYLELSGDTRDAFANKQKKGVFLRDREYRTCSDGRVWVNLEAVEKWAQKSEPRRH' A
#
# COMPACT_ATOMS: atom_id res chain seq x y z
N MET A 1 12.53 -14.52 -6.73
CA MET A 1 11.11 -14.88 -6.59
C MET A 1 10.46 -13.83 -5.67
N GLN A 2 9.83 -12.80 -6.22
CA GLN A 2 9.39 -11.64 -5.44
C GLN A 2 7.92 -11.78 -5.00
N LEU A 3 7.69 -11.82 -3.69
CA LEU A 3 6.37 -11.67 -3.06
C LEU A 3 5.89 -10.21 -3.26
N LYS A 4 5.39 -9.89 -4.45
CA LYS A 4 4.90 -8.53 -4.78
C LYS A 4 3.67 -8.14 -3.96
N TRP A 5 2.87 -9.13 -3.58
CA TRP A 5 1.64 -8.95 -2.82
C TRP A 5 1.81 -9.46 -1.40
N VAL A 6 1.55 -8.60 -0.44
CA VAL A 6 1.57 -8.94 0.99
C VAL A 6 0.22 -8.61 1.61
N LYS A 7 -0.15 -9.34 2.68
CA LYS A 7 -1.36 -9.01 3.44
C LYS A 7 -1.22 -7.62 4.05
N LEU A 8 -2.34 -6.89 4.16
CA LEU A 8 -2.36 -5.57 4.77
C LEU A 8 -1.68 -5.54 6.14
N ASN A 9 -1.93 -6.51 7.02
CA ASN A 9 -1.25 -6.60 8.33
C ASN A 9 0.28 -6.63 8.19
N ARG A 10 0.81 -7.43 7.27
CA ARG A 10 2.25 -7.54 7.04
C ARG A 10 2.83 -6.28 6.42
N TYR A 11 2.08 -5.63 5.53
CA TYR A 11 2.45 -4.34 4.95
C TYR A 11 2.60 -3.26 6.02
N LEU A 12 1.66 -3.20 6.97
CA LEU A 12 1.71 -2.24 8.07
C LEU A 12 2.92 -2.46 8.99
N GLU A 13 3.23 -3.72 9.29
CA GLU A 13 4.45 -4.08 10.04
C GLU A 13 5.73 -3.70 9.29
N LEU A 14 5.78 -3.92 7.97
CA LEU A 14 6.98 -3.65 7.15
C LEU A 14 7.20 -2.16 6.86
N SER A 15 6.12 -1.44 6.54
CA SER A 15 6.17 -0.02 6.19
C SER A 15 6.28 0.87 7.43
N GLY A 16 5.92 0.35 8.61
CA GLY A 16 5.75 1.15 9.83
C GLY A 16 4.53 2.10 9.77
N ASP A 17 3.71 1.97 8.72
CA ASP A 17 2.48 2.74 8.53
C ASP A 17 1.36 2.16 9.40
N THR A 18 0.45 3.03 9.85
CA THR A 18 -0.77 2.64 10.56
C THR A 18 -1.93 2.36 9.59
N ARG A 19 -2.91 1.54 10.03
CA ARG A 19 -4.15 1.27 9.27
C ARG A 19 -4.85 2.55 8.84
N ASP A 20 -4.80 3.58 9.68
CA ASP A 20 -5.36 4.90 9.44
C ASP A 20 -4.66 5.63 8.30
N ALA A 21 -3.32 5.54 8.20
CA ALA A 21 -2.56 6.09 7.09
C ALA A 21 -2.93 5.39 5.78
N PHE A 22 -3.06 4.06 5.80
CA PHE A 22 -3.52 3.29 4.65
C PHE A 22 -4.96 3.64 4.24
N ALA A 23 -5.86 3.78 5.21
CA ALA A 23 -7.25 4.20 4.97
C ALA A 23 -7.32 5.63 4.42
N ASN A 24 -6.48 6.53 4.91
CA ASN A 24 -6.40 7.90 4.41
C ASN A 24 -5.85 7.94 2.97
N LYS A 25 -4.86 7.10 2.64
CA LYS A 25 -4.35 6.92 1.27
C LYS A 25 -5.44 6.35 0.34
N GLN A 26 -6.23 5.37 0.78
CA GLN A 26 -7.40 4.90 0.03
C GLN A 26 -8.44 6.02 -0.17
N LYS A 27 -8.78 6.75 0.89
CA LYS A 27 -9.76 7.86 0.82
C LYS A 27 -9.30 8.99 -0.09
N LYS A 28 -7.99 9.28 -0.12
CA LYS A 28 -7.39 10.27 -1.02
C LYS A 28 -7.31 9.80 -2.49
N GLY A 29 -7.71 8.55 -2.79
CA GLY A 29 -7.56 7.98 -4.13
C GLY A 29 -6.12 7.71 -4.53
N VAL A 30 -5.20 7.74 -3.55
CA VAL A 30 -3.78 7.48 -3.75
C VAL A 30 -3.53 6.00 -3.99
N PHE A 31 -4.27 5.14 -3.28
CA PHE A 31 -4.27 3.71 -3.49
C PHE A 31 -5.51 3.33 -4.28
N LEU A 32 -5.29 2.81 -5.48
CA LEU A 32 -6.31 2.33 -6.40
C LEU A 32 -6.52 0.82 -6.21
N ARG A 33 -7.80 0.43 -6.17
CA ARG A 33 -8.22 -0.97 -6.17
C ARG A 33 -7.78 -1.59 -7.49
N ASP A 34 -7.09 -2.72 -7.43
CA ASP A 34 -6.44 -3.46 -8.53
C ASP A 34 -4.99 -3.04 -8.87
N ARG A 35 -4.55 -1.84 -8.46
CA ARG A 35 -3.19 -1.35 -8.72
C ARG A 35 -2.28 -1.42 -7.50
N GLU A 36 -2.63 -0.71 -6.42
CA GLU A 36 -1.87 -0.70 -5.16
C GLU A 36 -2.41 -1.71 -4.15
N TYR A 37 -3.72 -2.01 -4.19
CA TYR A 37 -4.32 -3.00 -3.31
C TYR A 37 -5.40 -3.80 -4.03
N ARG A 38 -5.55 -5.08 -3.67
CA ARG A 38 -6.64 -5.94 -4.12
C ARG A 38 -7.32 -6.61 -2.94
N THR A 39 -8.63 -6.77 -3.03
CA THR A 39 -9.37 -7.65 -2.12
C THR A 39 -9.37 -9.04 -2.72
N CYS A 40 -8.85 -10.03 -2.00
CA CYS A 40 -8.94 -11.43 -2.43
C CYS A 40 -10.29 -12.01 -2.00
N SER A 41 -10.77 -13.08 -2.65
CA SER A 41 -12.05 -13.72 -2.30
C SER A 41 -12.14 -14.22 -0.85
N ASP A 42 -11.00 -14.35 -0.17
CA ASP A 42 -10.88 -14.66 1.27
C ASP A 42 -11.32 -13.48 2.18
N GLY A 43 -11.79 -12.36 1.62
CA GLY A 43 -12.12 -11.14 2.36
C GLY A 43 -10.89 -10.36 2.84
N ARG A 44 -9.68 -10.84 2.53
CA ARG A 44 -8.42 -10.21 2.93
C ARG A 44 -7.92 -9.22 1.89
N VAL A 45 -7.42 -8.08 2.37
CA VAL A 45 -6.77 -7.07 1.54
C VAL A 45 -5.29 -7.41 1.38
N TRP A 46 -4.86 -7.47 0.13
CA TRP A 46 -3.48 -7.61 -0.27
C TRP A 46 -3.00 -6.28 -0.84
N VAL A 47 -1.80 -5.88 -0.46
CA VAL A 47 -1.16 -4.63 -0.86
C VAL A 47 0.06 -4.98 -1.70
N ASN A 48 0.24 -4.27 -2.80
CA ASN A 48 1.39 -4.43 -3.67
C ASN A 48 2.53 -3.53 -3.19
N LEU A 49 3.60 -4.13 -2.65
CA LEU A 49 4.74 -3.38 -2.12
C LEU A 49 5.43 -2.54 -3.21
N GLU A 50 5.53 -3.05 -4.43
CA GLU A 50 6.21 -2.35 -5.53
C GLU A 50 5.46 -1.07 -5.94
N ALA A 51 4.12 -1.14 -5.97
CA ALA A 51 3.28 0.00 -6.30
C ALA A 51 3.32 1.06 -5.19
N VAL A 52 3.34 0.61 -3.93
CA VAL A 52 3.49 1.48 -2.77
C VAL A 52 4.87 2.14 -2.75
N GLU A 53 5.95 1.41 -3.01
CA GLU A 53 7.32 1.94 -3.04
C GLU A 53 7.46 3.00 -4.14
N LYS A 54 6.92 2.73 -5.34
CA LYS A 54 6.83 3.73 -6.43
C LYS A 54 6.03 4.96 -6.03
N TRP A 55 4.96 4.80 -5.25
CA TRP A 55 4.21 5.93 -4.72
C TRP A 55 4.99 6.70 -3.65
N ALA A 56 5.67 5.99 -2.75
CA ALA A 56 6.45 6.59 -1.68
C ALA A 56 7.59 7.44 -2.25
N GLN A 57 8.32 6.92 -3.24
CA GLN A 57 9.34 7.67 -3.99
C GLN A 57 8.77 8.91 -4.69
N LYS A 58 7.51 8.85 -5.17
CA LYS A 58 6.83 10.01 -5.77
C LYS A 58 6.31 11.02 -4.75
N SER A 59 6.07 10.59 -3.52
CA SER A 59 5.47 11.40 -2.44
C SER A 59 6.49 11.97 -1.47
N GLU A 60 7.77 11.62 -1.61
CA GLU A 60 8.83 12.37 -0.95
C GLU A 60 8.70 13.85 -1.37
N PRO A 61 8.43 14.77 -0.41
CA PRO A 61 8.49 16.17 -0.72
C PRO A 61 9.90 16.44 -1.18
N ARG A 62 10.04 17.05 -2.37
CA ARG A 62 11.30 17.61 -2.82
C ARG A 62 11.89 18.41 -1.66
N ARG A 63 12.93 17.88 -1.02
CA ARG A 63 13.77 18.64 -0.11
C ARG A 63 14.40 19.73 -0.98
N HIS A 64 13.89 20.95 -0.85
CA HIS A 64 14.49 22.16 -1.39
C HIS A 64 15.22 22.86 -0.24
#